data_AF-A0AAW0JWH7-F1
#
_entry.id   AF-A0AAW0JWH7-F1
#
_cell.length_a   1.000
_cell.length_b   1.000
_cell.length_c   1.000
_cell.angle_alpha   90.00
_cell.angle_beta   90.00
_cell.angle_gamma   90.00
#
_symmetry.space_group_name_H-M   'P 1'
#
loop_
_entity.id
_entity.type
_entity.pdbx_description
1 polymer ?
#
loop_
_entity_poly.entity_id
_entity_poly.type
_entity_poly.pdbx_seq_one_letter_code
_entity_poly.pdbx_strand_id
1 'polypeptide(L)'
;MMSICGNHALRELSSPGKSGSVFFLSQDDRFMIKTLRKSEFYICSLSHRIPLNHYHVRTYENMLITKFFGLHRIMPSSGQKFRFVVIGNMFCTELRIHRRYDLKGSSLGHSADKVEIDENTILNDLDLNYQYYLEPSW
;
A
#
# COMPACT_ATOMS: atom_id res chain seq x y z
N MET A 1 14.65 6.68 11.04
CA MET A 1 14.16 8.06 10.88
C MET A 1 14.64 8.71 9.57
N MET A 2 15.82 8.36 9.06
CA MET A 2 16.38 8.91 7.82
C MET A 2 15.52 8.64 6.57
N SER A 3 14.86 7.49 6.46
CA SER A 3 14.11 7.07 5.25
C SER A 3 12.93 7.95 4.87
N ILE A 4 12.32 8.68 5.82
CA ILE A 4 11.11 9.50 5.57
C ILE A 4 11.37 10.99 5.79
N CYS A 5 12.31 11.34 6.67
CA CYS A 5 12.56 12.72 7.06
C CYS A 5 13.77 13.37 6.37
N GLY A 6 14.46 12.66 5.47
CA GLY A 6 15.58 13.21 4.70
C GLY A 6 15.14 14.19 3.60
N ASN A 7 16.07 15.03 3.16
CA ASN A 7 15.84 15.86 1.97
C ASN A 7 15.63 14.95 0.75
N HIS A 8 14.59 15.20 -0.05
CA HIS A 8 14.18 14.36 -1.19
C HIS A 8 13.85 12.89 -0.85
N ALA A 9 13.46 12.62 0.40
CA ALA A 9 13.21 11.25 0.87
C ALA A 9 11.98 10.57 0.25
N LEU A 10 11.07 11.30 -0.39
CA LEU A 10 9.78 10.78 -0.84
C LEU A 10 9.60 10.94 -2.35
N ARG A 11 9.20 9.86 -3.01
CA ARG A 11 8.81 9.81 -4.42
C ARG A 11 7.29 9.64 -4.50
N GLU A 12 6.59 10.51 -5.24
CA GLU A 12 5.15 10.36 -5.47
C GLU A 12 4.91 9.26 -6.51
N LEU A 13 3.95 8.37 -6.22
CA LEU A 13 3.50 7.34 -7.14
C LEU A 13 2.29 7.85 -7.91
N SER A 14 2.42 7.94 -9.24
CA SER A 14 1.40 8.41 -10.17
C SER A 14 0.29 7.37 -10.42
N SER A 15 -0.27 6.79 -9.36
CA SER A 15 -1.39 5.86 -9.44
C SER A 15 -2.57 6.39 -8.61
N PRO A 16 -3.43 7.26 -9.17
CA PRO A 16 -4.66 7.63 -8.52
C PRO A 16 -5.56 6.40 -8.50
N GLY A 17 -5.53 5.61 -7.42
CA GLY A 17 -6.53 4.58 -7.20
C GLY A 17 -7.93 5.20 -7.25
N LYS A 18 -8.99 4.40 -7.45
CA LYS A 18 -10.39 4.87 -7.51
C LYS A 18 -10.78 5.79 -6.32
N SER A 19 -10.06 5.72 -5.19
CA SER A 19 -10.24 6.56 -4.00
C SER A 19 -9.65 7.97 -4.10
N GLY A 20 -8.86 8.31 -5.13
CA GLY A 20 -8.17 9.60 -5.24
C GLY A 20 -7.15 9.86 -4.13
N SER A 21 -6.70 8.81 -3.44
CA SER A 21 -5.61 8.91 -2.46
C SER A 21 -4.26 8.97 -3.19
N VAL A 22 -3.37 9.80 -2.67
CA VAL A 22 -1.99 9.94 -3.14
C VAL A 22 -1.09 9.00 -2.35
N PHE A 23 -0.14 8.39 -3.04
CA PHE A 23 0.84 7.50 -2.47
C PHE A 23 2.25 8.08 -2.65
N PHE A 24 3.06 7.95 -1.60
CA PHE A 24 4.49 8.25 -1.66
C PHE A 24 5.29 7.03 -1.26
N LEU A 25 6.48 6.89 -1.81
CA LEU A 25 7.42 5.83 -1.50
C LEU A 25 8.70 6.45 -0.93
N SER A 26 9.27 5.84 0.10
CA SER A 26 10.58 6.26 0.61
C SER A 26 11.66 5.99 -0.43
N GLN A 27 12.75 6.76 -0.37
CA GLN A 27 13.86 6.62 -1.31
C GLN A 27 14.55 5.25 -1.24
N ASP A 28 14.54 4.62 -0.06
CA ASP A 28 15.07 3.28 0.18
C ASP A 28 14.03 2.17 -0.04
N ASP A 29 12.86 2.49 -0.61
CA ASP A 29 11.77 1.57 -0.93
C ASP A 29 11.20 0.75 0.22
N ARG A 30 11.56 1.08 1.46
CA ARG A 30 11.10 0.34 2.64
C ARG A 30 9.69 0.72 3.10
N PHE A 31 9.32 1.99 2.91
CA PHE A 31 8.09 2.53 3.45
C PHE A 31 7.26 3.20 2.38
N MET A 32 5.95 3.03 2.50
CA MET A 32 4.97 3.70 1.67
C MET A 32 4.08 4.58 2.57
N ILE A 33 3.76 5.77 2.08
CA ILE A 33 2.89 6.73 2.74
C ILE A 33 1.63 6.86 1.90
N LYS A 34 0.48 6.61 2.51
CA LYS A 34 -0.82 6.78 1.86
C LYS A 34 -1.57 7.94 2.50
N THR A 35 -2.05 8.88 1.69
CA THR A 35 -2.94 9.93 2.19
C THR A 35 -4.33 9.36 2.46
N LEU A 36 -4.95 9.85 3.54
CA LEU A 36 -6.23 9.36 4.04
C LEU A 36 -7.28 10.46 4.03
N ARG A 37 -8.51 10.08 3.68
CA ARG A 37 -9.69 10.89 3.92
C ARG A 37 -9.98 10.95 5.43
N LYS A 38 -10.81 11.92 5.84
CA LYS A 38 -11.21 12.10 7.25
C LYS A 38 -11.82 10.82 7.82
N SER A 39 -12.74 10.19 7.10
CA SER A 39 -13.42 8.96 7.51
C SER A 39 -12.45 7.79 7.68
N GLU A 40 -11.55 7.56 6.71
CA GLU A 40 -10.56 6.49 6.75
C GLU A 40 -9.61 6.64 7.95
N PHE A 41 -9.14 7.86 8.21
CA PHE A 41 -8.31 8.14 9.38
C PHE A 41 -9.02 7.76 10.69
N TYR A 42 -10.28 8.15 10.83
CA TYR A 42 -11.06 7.82 12.02
C TYR A 42 -11.29 6.32 12.16
N ILE A 43 -11.54 5.60 11.07
CA ILE A 43 -11.65 4.13 11.10
C ILE A 43 -10.32 3.50 11.55
N CYS A 44 -9.19 3.96 10.99
CA CYS A 44 -7.87 3.47 11.40
C CYS A 44 -7.58 3.76 12.88
N SER A 45 -7.98 4.93 13.40
CA SER A 45 -7.71 5.34 14.78
C SER A 45 -8.69 4.76 15.82
N LEU A 46 -9.99 4.73 15.51
CA LEU A 46 -11.06 4.40 16.47
C LEU A 46 -11.49 2.93 16.38
N SER A 47 -11.44 2.31 15.20
CA SER A 47 -12.00 0.96 15.00
C SER A 47 -11.04 -0.17 15.38
N HIS A 48 -10.10 0.07 16.31
CA HIS A 48 -9.12 -0.92 16.78
C HIS A 48 -8.27 -1.58 15.68
N ARG A 49 -8.26 -1.07 14.44
CA ARG A 49 -7.51 -1.66 13.33
C ARG A 49 -6.01 -1.70 13.60
N ILE A 50 -5.45 -0.60 14.11
CA ILE A 50 -4.03 -0.51 14.47
C ILE A 50 -3.72 -1.32 15.75
N PRO A 51 -4.49 -1.21 16.85
CA PRO A 51 -4.31 -2.08 18.02
C PRO A 51 -4.39 -3.59 17.71
N LEU A 52 -5.37 -4.01 16.91
CA LEU A 52 -5.58 -5.40 16.52
C LEU A 52 -4.45 -5.89 15.58
N ASN A 53 -3.98 -5.03 14.67
CA ASN A 53 -2.82 -5.30 13.84
C ASN A 53 -1.56 -5.50 14.70
N HIS A 54 -1.33 -4.66 15.71
CA HIS A 54 -0.17 -4.82 16.59
C HIS A 54 -0.18 -6.16 17.33
N TYR A 55 -1.33 -6.61 17.84
CA TYR A 55 -1.45 -7.93 18.44
C TYR A 55 -1.12 -9.04 17.42
N HIS A 56 -1.75 -9.01 16.23
CA HIS A 56 -1.51 -10.04 15.23
C HIS A 56 -0.07 -10.07 14.71
N VAL A 57 0.54 -8.90 14.47
CA VAL A 57 1.94 -8.82 14.02
C VAL A 57 2.91 -9.38 15.06
N ARG A 58 2.58 -9.28 16.35
CA ARG A 58 3.38 -9.91 17.42
C ARG A 58 3.16 -11.42 17.51
N THR A 59 1.96 -11.89 17.21
CA THR A 59 1.62 -13.31 17.32
C THR A 59 2.06 -14.10 16.08
N TYR A 60 2.06 -13.48 14.90
CA TYR A 60 2.32 -14.13 13.62
C TYR A 60 3.41 -13.40 12.83
N GLU A 61 4.61 -13.97 12.78
CA GLU A 61 5.75 -13.37 12.07
C GLU A 61 5.53 -13.29 10.54
N ASN A 62 4.83 -14.28 9.96
CA ASN A 62 4.59 -14.44 8.52
C ASN A 62 3.22 -13.89 8.06
N MET A 63 2.72 -12.85 8.71
CA MET A 63 1.43 -12.24 8.39
C MET A 63 1.46 -11.47 7.06
N LEU A 64 0.45 -11.71 6.20
CA LEU A 64 0.27 -11.00 4.92
C LEU A 64 -0.40 -9.62 5.02
N ILE A 65 -0.95 -9.29 6.19
CA ILE A 65 -1.59 -7.99 6.42
C ILE A 65 -0.54 -6.89 6.51
N THR A 66 -0.87 -5.75 5.91
CA THR A 66 -0.04 -4.54 5.94
C THR A 66 0.39 -4.16 7.35
N LYS A 67 1.69 -3.96 7.52
CA LYS A 67 2.29 -3.46 8.77
C LYS A 67 2.14 -1.95 8.85
N PHE A 68 1.47 -1.46 9.89
CA PHE A 68 1.33 -0.04 10.17
C PHE A 68 2.49 0.46 11.04
N PHE A 69 3.19 1.50 10.58
CA PHE A 69 4.32 2.10 11.30
C PHE A 69 3.96 3.44 11.95
N GLY A 70 2.90 4.10 11.48
CA GLY A 70 2.45 5.35 12.07
C GLY A 70 1.20 5.91 11.40
N LEU A 71 0.35 6.55 12.19
CA LEU A 71 -0.82 7.28 11.72
C LEU A 71 -0.67 8.75 12.12
N HIS A 72 -0.63 9.64 11.14
CA HIS A 72 -0.25 11.03 11.35
C HIS A 72 -1.28 12.00 10.80
N ARG A 73 -1.36 13.16 11.45
CA ARG A 73 -2.18 14.30 11.02
C ARG A 73 -1.36 15.58 11.11
N ILE A 74 -1.21 16.27 9.99
CA ILE A 74 -0.57 17.58 9.92
C ILE A 74 -1.67 18.65 9.88
N MET A 75 -1.55 19.63 10.76
CA MET A 75 -2.44 20.79 10.84
C MET A 75 -1.58 22.04 10.68
N PRO A 76 -1.40 22.54 9.45
CA PRO A 76 -0.67 23.78 9.24
C PRO A 76 -1.46 24.96 9.85
N SER A 77 -0.76 26.03 10.21
CA SER A 77 -1.36 27.25 10.76
C SER A 77 -2.31 27.93 9.77
N SER A 78 -2.05 27.80 8.48
CA SER A 78 -2.96 28.13 7.38
C SER A 78 -3.00 26.98 6.37
N GLY A 79 -4.18 26.69 5.81
CA GLY A 79 -4.35 25.68 4.76
C GLY A 79 -5.08 24.40 5.18
N GLN A 80 -5.05 23.40 4.30
CA GLN A 80 -5.81 22.16 4.47
C GLN A 80 -5.14 21.20 5.46
N LYS A 81 -5.95 20.46 6.22
CA LYS A 81 -5.46 19.41 7.14
C LYS A 81 -5.10 18.16 6.33
N PHE A 82 -3.89 17.66 6.53
CA PHE A 82 -3.41 16.44 5.87
C PHE A 82 -3.41 15.28 6.86
N ARG A 83 -3.84 14.11 6.40
CA ARG A 83 -3.85 12.86 7.17
C ARG A 83 -3.20 11.79 6.32
N PHE A 84 -2.32 11.01 6.94
CA PHE A 84 -1.64 9.94 6.22
C PHE A 84 -1.24 8.82 7.17
N VAL A 85 -0.97 7.67 6.58
CA VAL A 85 -0.47 6.49 7.27
C VAL A 85 0.84 6.05 6.64
N VAL A 86 1.78 5.64 7.49
CA VAL A 86 3.05 5.03 7.09
C VAL A 86 2.89 3.52 7.19
N ILE A 87 3.13 2.83 6.09
CA ILE A 87 3.02 1.38 5.96
C ILE A 87 4.30 0.79 5.37
N GLY A 88 4.53 -0.50 5.62
CA GLY A 88 5.65 -1.23 4.99
C GLY A 88 5.39 -1.45 3.51
N ASN A 89 6.41 -1.25 2.68
CA ASN A 89 6.34 -1.59 1.28
C ASN A 89 6.54 -3.12 1.10
N MET A 90 5.52 -3.79 0.57
CA MET A 90 5.60 -5.23 0.27
C MET A 90 6.51 -5.55 -0.91
N PHE A 91 6.82 -4.56 -1.75
CA PHE A 91 7.67 -4.68 -2.93
C PHE A 91 9.13 -4.31 -2.64
N CYS A 92 9.52 -4.18 -1.36
CA CYS A 92 10.90 -3.95 -0.95
C CYS A 92 11.71 -5.25 -1.09
N THR A 93 12.22 -5.51 -2.30
CA THR A 93 13.01 -6.69 -2.63
C THR A 93 14.12 -6.34 -3.62
N GLU A 94 15.25 -7.06 -3.53
CA GLU A 94 16.35 -6.97 -4.50
C GLU A 94 16.00 -7.69 -5.83
N LEU A 95 14.94 -8.51 -5.81
CA LEU A 95 14.50 -9.25 -6.99
C LEU A 95 13.69 -8.35 -7.92
N ARG A 96 13.89 -8.52 -9.23
CA ARG A 96 13.10 -7.84 -10.26
C ARG A 96 11.65 -8.33 -10.22
N ILE A 97 10.72 -7.41 -10.00
CA ILE A 97 9.28 -7.69 -10.08
C ILE A 97 8.86 -7.56 -11.54
N HIS A 98 8.48 -8.68 -12.14
CA HIS A 98 8.08 -8.73 -13.55
C HIS A 98 6.63 -8.27 -13.78
N ARG A 99 5.73 -8.53 -12.81
CA ARG A 99 4.30 -8.22 -12.88
C ARG A 99 3.73 -7.95 -11.50
N ARG A 100 2.72 -7.09 -11.44
CA ARG A 100 2.00 -6.73 -10.20
C ARG A 100 0.51 -6.94 -10.40
N TYR A 101 -0.17 -7.47 -9.39
CA TYR A 101 -1.61 -7.72 -9.43
C TYR A 101 -2.32 -7.13 -8.20
N ASP A 102 -3.47 -6.47 -8.39
CA ASP A 102 -4.45 -6.11 -7.36
C ASP A 102 -5.65 -7.05 -7.47
N LEU A 103 -5.61 -8.16 -6.73
CA LEU A 103 -6.59 -9.24 -6.78
C LEU A 103 -7.63 -9.06 -5.67
N LYS A 104 -8.91 -9.05 -6.03
CA LYS A 104 -10.04 -8.88 -5.10
C LYS A 104 -11.01 -10.06 -5.11
N GLY A 105 -10.81 -11.02 -6.01
CA GLY A 105 -11.67 -12.19 -6.21
C GLY A 105 -13.00 -11.86 -6.89
N SER A 106 -13.11 -10.71 -7.57
CA SER A 106 -14.34 -10.25 -8.20
C SER A 106 -14.12 -9.77 -9.63
N SER A 107 -15.06 -10.03 -10.54
CA SER A 107 -15.02 -9.59 -11.93
C SER A 107 -15.70 -8.22 -12.17
N LEU A 108 -16.38 -7.66 -11.16
CA LEU A 108 -17.21 -6.47 -11.32
C LEU A 108 -16.37 -5.18 -11.35
N GLY A 109 -16.50 -4.40 -12.44
CA GLY A 109 -15.84 -3.09 -12.58
C GLY A 109 -14.38 -3.16 -13.05
N HIS A 110 -14.02 -4.25 -13.71
CA HIS A 110 -12.73 -4.52 -14.35
C HIS A 110 -12.94 -4.63 -15.87
N SER A 111 -12.20 -3.82 -16.62
CA SER A 111 -12.22 -3.84 -18.09
C SER A 111 -11.04 -4.66 -18.58
N ALA A 112 -11.28 -5.59 -19.50
CA ALA A 112 -10.24 -6.32 -20.24
C ALA A 112 -9.70 -5.47 -21.40
N ASP A 113 -9.54 -4.16 -21.18
CA ASP A 113 -8.91 -3.31 -22.18
C ASP A 113 -7.45 -3.73 -22.29
N LYS A 114 -7.00 -3.95 -23.53
CA LYS A 114 -5.59 -4.25 -23.83
C LYS A 114 -4.74 -3.03 -23.52
N VAL A 115 -4.36 -2.88 -22.25
CA VAL A 115 -3.38 -1.88 -21.82
C VAL A 115 -2.00 -2.45 -22.14
N GLU A 116 -1.12 -1.62 -22.71
CA GLU A 116 0.29 -1.98 -22.83
C GLU A 116 0.85 -2.26 -21.42
N ILE A 117 1.27 -3.50 -21.19
CA ILE A 117 1.77 -3.93 -19.89
C ILE A 117 3.21 -3.45 -19.78
N ASP A 118 3.44 -2.43 -18.98
CA ASP A 118 4.77 -2.04 -18.52
C ASP A 118 5.06 -2.60 -17.11
N GLU A 119 6.28 -2.33 -16.60
CA GLU A 119 6.68 -2.80 -15.27
C GLU A 119 5.81 -2.20 -14.14
N ASN A 120 5.19 -1.04 -14.34
CA ASN A 120 4.39 -0.33 -13.33
C ASN A 120 2.89 -0.61 -13.42
N THR A 121 2.47 -1.36 -14.45
CA THR A 121 1.08 -1.73 -14.68
C THR A 121 0.60 -2.68 -13.59
N ILE A 122 -0.50 -2.30 -12.93
CA ILE A 122 -1.16 -3.13 -11.92
C ILE A 122 -2.30 -3.88 -12.60
N LEU A 123 -2.11 -5.17 -12.78
CA LEU A 123 -3.07 -6.10 -13.37
C LEU A 123 -4.16 -6.47 -12.35
N ASN A 124 -5.33 -6.89 -12.80
CA ASN A 124 -6.46 -7.24 -11.94
C ASN A 124 -6.86 -8.72 -12.06
N ASP A 125 -7.96 -9.11 -11.40
CA ASP A 125 -8.47 -10.49 -11.39
C ASP A 125 -8.68 -11.09 -12.78
N LEU A 126 -9.13 -10.30 -13.77
CA LEU A 126 -9.39 -10.79 -15.13
C LEU A 126 -8.11 -10.94 -15.97
N ASP A 127 -7.03 -10.29 -15.56
CA ASP A 127 -5.73 -10.37 -16.24
C ASP A 127 -4.92 -11.59 -15.76
N LEU A 128 -5.34 -12.22 -14.67
CA LEU A 128 -4.64 -13.35 -14.07
C LEU A 128 -4.91 -14.67 -14.82
N ASN A 129 -4.13 -14.91 -15.87
CA ASN A 129 -4.15 -16.17 -16.63
C ASN A 129 -3.05 -17.16 -16.20
N TYR A 130 -2.69 -17.17 -14.91
CA TYR A 130 -1.63 -18.02 -14.36
C TYR A 130 -2.15 -18.94 -13.26
N GLN A 131 -1.54 -20.13 -13.17
CA GLN A 131 -1.66 -21.02 -12.02
C GLN A 131 -0.33 -21.00 -11.27
N TYR A 132 -0.38 -20.73 -9.96
CA TYR A 132 0.78 -20.79 -9.09
C TYR A 132 0.78 -22.12 -8.34
N TYR A 133 1.87 -22.86 -8.44
CA TYR A 133 2.09 -24.08 -7.67
C TYR A 133 2.93 -23.75 -6.45
N LEU A 134 2.41 -24.06 -5.28
CA LEU A 134 3.14 -23.93 -4.02
C LEU A 134 3.71 -25.29 -3.63
N GLU A 135 4.86 -25.30 -2.96
CA GLU A 135 5.35 -26.54 -2.37
C GLU A 135 4.38 -27.02 -1.28
N PRO A 136 4.15 -28.34 -1.14
CA PRO A 136 3.20 -28.88 -0.16
C PRO A 136 3.50 -28.52 1.31
N SER A 137 4.71 -28.08 1.61
CA SER A 137 5.19 -27.77 2.96
C SER A 137 5.05 -26.31 3.38
N TRP A 138 4.37 -25.47 2.58
CA TRP A 138 4.02 -24.10 2.93
C TRP A 138 2.85 -24.02 3.91
#